data_AF-A0A6J6S9T9-F1
#
_entry.id   AF-A0A6J6S9T9-F1
#
_cell.length_a   1.000
_cell.length_b   1.000
_cell.length_c   1.000
_cell.angle_alpha   90.00
_cell.angle_beta   90.00
_cell.angle_gamma   90.00
#
_symmetry.space_group_name_H-M   'P 1'
#
loop_
_entity.id
_entity.type
_entity.pdbx_description
1 polymer ?
#
loop_
_entity_poly.entity_id
_entity_poly.type
_entity_poly.pdbx_seq_one_letter_code
_entity_poly.pdbx_strand_id
1 'polypeptide(L)'
;MLKAIINEQMRRAVLAFPDEDVLVGCRFDSAGAFEAYKTLHDVVPRPEHKATGEERAWGRRLVKRFGIDATEYEDRVFVARGDGGVPCVLAHASAKPDKISPDVEAFFETLDAERGDVLIAFGWAKAEDLLKLGS
;
A
#
# COMPACT_ATOMS: atom_id res chain seq x y z
N MET A 1 -13.71 6.98 -9.71
CA MET A 1 -12.83 6.03 -10.41
C MET A 1 -12.17 5.06 -9.44
N LEU A 2 -11.36 5.52 -8.47
CA LEU A 2 -10.65 4.65 -7.51
C LEU A 2 -11.52 3.56 -6.86
N LYS A 3 -12.65 3.94 -6.26
CA LYS A 3 -13.57 2.97 -5.59
C LYS A 3 -14.00 1.81 -6.49
N ALA A 4 -14.28 2.08 -7.76
CA ALA A 4 -14.71 1.04 -8.70
C ALA A 4 -13.56 0.05 -9.00
N ILE A 5 -12.34 0.57 -9.19
CA ILE A 5 -11.14 -0.24 -9.42
C ILE A 5 -10.86 -1.12 -8.20
N ILE A 6 -10.84 -0.54 -7.00
CA ILE A 6 -10.57 -1.30 -5.77
C ILE A 6 -11.65 -2.38 -5.54
N ASN A 7 -12.93 -2.04 -5.71
CA ASN A 7 -14.01 -3.02 -5.58
C ASN A 7 -13.88 -4.18 -6.56
N GLU A 8 -13.50 -3.91 -7.81
CA GLU A 8 -13.27 -4.97 -8.80
C GLU A 8 -12.09 -5.88 -8.40
N GLN A 9 -11.00 -5.31 -7.88
CA GLN A 9 -9.87 -6.11 -7.39
C GLN A 9 -10.26 -6.96 -6.18
N MET A 10 -11.09 -6.45 -5.26
CA MET A 10 -11.58 -7.23 -4.12
C MET A 10 -12.55 -8.35 -4.55
N ARG A 11 -13.37 -8.12 -5.58
CA ARG A 11 -14.19 -9.20 -6.17
C ARG A 11 -13.34 -10.30 -6.78
N ARG A 12 -12.25 -9.94 -7.47
CA ARG A 12 -11.31 -10.94 -7.99
C ARG A 12 -10.62 -11.70 -6.86
N ALA A 13 -10.30 -11.01 -5.76
CA ALA A 13 -9.71 -11.63 -4.58
C ALA A 13 -10.65 -12.70 -3.99
N VAL A 14 -11.92 -12.39 -3.73
CA VAL A 14 -12.87 -13.38 -3.15
C VAL A 14 -13.11 -14.57 -4.08
N LEU A 15 -13.14 -14.36 -5.41
CA LEU A 15 -13.31 -15.46 -6.36
C LEU A 15 -12.09 -16.40 -6.40
N ALA A 16 -10.88 -15.87 -6.19
CA ALA A 16 -9.66 -16.65 -6.18
C ALA A 16 -9.35 -17.26 -4.80
N PHE A 17 -9.76 -16.58 -3.73
CA PHE A 17 -9.44 -16.88 -2.33
C PHE A 17 -10.70 -16.70 -1.46
N PRO A 18 -11.70 -17.59 -1.57
CA PRO A 18 -13.01 -17.38 -0.95
C PRO A 18 -12.99 -17.38 0.58
N ASP A 19 -12.07 -18.13 1.18
CA ASP A 19 -12.00 -18.36 2.63
C ASP A 19 -10.69 -17.88 3.26
N GLU A 20 -9.87 -17.11 2.52
CA GLU A 20 -8.56 -16.64 2.99
C GLU A 20 -8.51 -15.12 3.14
N ASP A 21 -7.75 -14.67 4.16
CA ASP A 21 -7.33 -13.28 4.25
C ASP A 21 -6.32 -12.99 3.14
N VAL A 22 -6.57 -11.92 2.36
CA VAL A 22 -5.73 -11.56 1.22
C VAL A 22 -4.90 -10.33 1.54
N LEU A 23 -3.58 -10.47 1.43
CA LEU A 23 -2.68 -9.32 1.52
C LEU A 23 -2.73 -8.50 0.23
N VAL A 24 -3.02 -7.21 0.38
CA VAL A 24 -3.08 -6.23 -0.71
C VAL A 24 -1.93 -5.26 -0.51
N GLY A 25 -1.01 -5.19 -1.46
CA GLY A 25 0.17 -4.32 -1.39
C GLY A 25 0.42 -3.53 -2.67
N CYS A 26 0.95 -2.32 -2.54
CA CYS A 26 1.22 -1.41 -3.65
C CYS A 26 2.38 -0.44 -3.33
N ARG A 27 2.84 0.26 -4.37
CA ARG A 27 3.81 1.36 -4.29
C ARG A 27 3.07 2.68 -4.35
N PHE A 28 3.31 3.57 -3.40
CA PHE A 28 2.69 4.88 -3.30
C PHE A 28 3.74 5.97 -3.47
N ASP A 29 3.40 7.01 -4.24
CA ASP A 29 4.16 8.26 -4.40
C ASP A 29 3.56 9.41 -3.57
N SER A 30 2.33 9.25 -3.08
CA SER A 30 1.59 10.29 -2.37
C SER A 30 0.56 9.72 -1.38
N ALA A 31 0.22 10.53 -0.37
CA ALA A 31 -0.71 10.15 0.68
C ALA A 31 -2.14 9.87 0.20
N GLY A 32 -2.54 10.43 -0.95
CA GLY A 32 -3.85 10.18 -1.55
C GLY A 32 -4.09 8.69 -1.81
N ALA A 33 -3.04 7.94 -2.17
CA ALA A 33 -3.14 6.52 -2.48
C ALA A 33 -3.67 5.66 -1.30
N PHE A 34 -3.49 6.10 -0.04
CA PHE A 34 -4.07 5.43 1.13
C PHE A 34 -5.61 5.39 1.13
N GLU A 35 -6.28 6.23 0.34
CA GLU A 35 -7.74 6.12 0.17
C GLU A 35 -8.17 4.77 -0.40
N ALA A 36 -7.28 4.10 -1.14
CA ALA A 36 -7.52 2.75 -1.64
C ALA A 36 -7.59 1.69 -0.53
N TYR A 37 -7.01 1.99 0.65
CA TYR A 37 -6.84 1.04 1.74
C TYR A 37 -7.85 1.25 2.88
N LYS A 38 -8.85 2.12 2.70
CA LYS A 38 -9.87 2.43 3.72
C LYS A 38 -10.68 1.23 4.21
N THR A 39 -10.76 0.15 3.42
CA THR A 39 -11.47 -1.09 3.78
C THR A 39 -10.52 -2.20 4.21
N LEU A 40 -9.21 -1.96 4.23
CA LEU A 40 -8.22 -2.94 4.62
C LEU A 40 -7.91 -2.83 6.11
N HIS A 41 -7.54 -3.96 6.69
CA HIS A 41 -7.15 -4.09 8.08
C HIS A 41 -5.64 -4.11 8.22
N ASP A 42 -5.16 -3.73 9.40
CA ASP A 42 -3.74 -3.77 9.79
C ASP A 42 -2.82 -3.16 8.72
N VAL A 43 -3.21 -1.99 8.19
CA VAL A 43 -2.44 -1.29 7.17
C VAL A 43 -1.04 -0.93 7.70
N VAL A 44 -0.03 -1.11 6.85
CA VAL A 44 1.37 -0.79 7.13
C VAL A 44 1.93 0.02 5.95
N PRO A 45 2.61 1.16 6.22
CA PRO A 45 2.68 1.82 7.52
C PRO A 45 1.33 2.45 7.91
N ARG A 46 1.13 2.69 9.21
CA ARG A 46 0.02 3.48 9.76
C ARG A 46 0.50 4.31 10.95
N PRO A 47 -0.10 5.48 11.22
CA PRO A 47 0.32 6.35 12.32
C PRO A 47 0.38 5.61 13.66
N GLU A 48 1.34 6.02 14.51
CA GLU A 48 1.54 5.49 15.87
C GLU A 48 1.85 3.98 15.97
N HIS A 49 1.96 3.27 14.85
CA HIS A 49 2.28 1.85 14.82
C HIS A 49 3.75 1.59 14.52
N LYS A 50 4.38 0.78 15.37
CA LYS A 50 5.73 0.27 15.13
C LYS A 50 5.65 -1.12 14.50
N ALA A 51 6.09 -1.22 13.25
CA ALA A 51 6.04 -2.48 12.52
C ALA A 51 6.82 -3.61 13.20
N THR A 52 6.18 -4.76 13.29
CA THR A 52 6.69 -6.03 13.79
C THR A 52 7.72 -6.64 12.83
N GLY A 53 8.38 -7.72 13.26
CA GLY A 53 9.30 -8.47 12.38
C GLY A 53 8.58 -9.11 11.18
N GLU A 54 7.34 -9.53 11.36
CA GLU A 54 6.51 -10.14 10.31
C GLU A 54 6.06 -9.12 9.27
N GLU A 55 5.56 -7.95 9.69
CA GLU A 55 5.18 -6.87 8.77
C GLU A 55 6.38 -6.42 7.91
N ARG A 56 7.58 -6.34 8.51
CA ARG A 56 8.80 -6.06 7.76
C ARG A 56 9.16 -7.18 6.78
N ALA A 57 8.88 -8.43 7.12
CA ALA A 57 9.05 -9.56 6.21
C ALA A 57 8.09 -9.49 5.02
N TRP A 58 6.85 -9.06 5.24
CA TRP A 58 5.91 -8.79 4.15
C TRP A 58 6.38 -7.65 3.24
N GLY A 59 6.89 -6.54 3.80
CA GLY A 59 7.50 -5.47 3.02
C GLY A 59 8.62 -5.98 2.09
N ARG A 60 9.54 -6.81 2.60
CA ARG A 60 10.59 -7.44 1.78
C ARG A 60 10.02 -8.35 0.68
N ARG A 61 8.97 -9.11 0.96
CA ARG A 61 8.30 -9.97 -0.04
C ARG A 61 7.67 -9.13 -1.16
N LEU A 62 7.07 -8.00 -0.83
CA LEU A 62 6.46 -7.07 -1.78
C LEU A 62 7.51 -6.41 -2.68
N VAL A 63 8.58 -5.90 -2.10
CA VAL A 63 9.72 -5.29 -2.83
C VAL A 63 10.28 -6.26 -3.85
N LYS A 64 10.53 -7.53 -3.43
CA LYS A 64 10.94 -8.59 -4.36
C LYS A 64 9.92 -8.84 -5.46
N ARG A 65 8.62 -8.83 -5.15
CA ARG A 65 7.54 -8.99 -6.13
C ARG A 65 7.46 -7.82 -7.12
N PHE A 66 7.84 -6.63 -6.71
CA PHE A 66 7.89 -5.44 -7.57
C PHE A 66 9.19 -5.33 -8.38
N GLY A 67 10.13 -6.27 -8.21
CA GLY A 67 11.42 -6.26 -8.90
C GLY A 67 12.38 -5.18 -8.39
N ILE A 68 12.18 -4.69 -7.17
CA ILE A 68 13.06 -3.72 -6.52
C ILE A 68 14.16 -4.49 -5.77
N ASP A 69 15.40 -4.00 -5.85
CA ASP A 69 16.51 -4.59 -5.10
C ASP A 69 16.28 -4.41 -3.59
N ALA A 70 16.58 -5.47 -2.82
CA ALA A 70 16.46 -5.43 -1.38
C ALA A 70 17.43 -4.43 -0.73
N THR A 71 18.55 -4.07 -1.38
CA THR A 71 19.49 -3.04 -0.89
C THR A 71 18.92 -1.64 -0.98
N GLU A 72 17.96 -1.41 -1.89
CA GLU A 72 17.29 -0.13 -2.05
C GLU A 72 16.06 0.01 -1.15
N TYR A 73 15.80 -0.96 -0.25
CA TYR A 73 14.61 -0.97 0.60
C TYR A 73 14.93 -0.85 2.09
N GLU A 74 14.34 0.17 2.71
CA GLU A 74 14.44 0.43 4.15
C GLU A 74 13.22 -0.12 4.90
N ASP A 75 13.36 -1.33 5.44
CA ASP A 75 12.23 -2.09 6.02
C ASP A 75 11.59 -1.47 7.27
N ARG A 76 12.24 -0.50 7.92
CA ARG A 76 11.73 0.16 9.14
C ARG A 76 10.75 1.28 8.83
N VAL A 77 10.91 1.91 7.68
CA VAL A 77 10.11 3.06 7.21
C VAL A 77 9.32 2.71 5.95
N PHE A 78 9.52 1.50 5.42
CA PHE A 78 8.86 0.97 4.22
C PHE A 78 9.12 1.79 2.96
N VAL A 79 10.28 2.43 2.87
CA VAL A 79 10.69 3.23 1.71
C VAL A 79 11.57 2.38 0.79
N ALA A 80 11.21 2.33 -0.49
CA ALA A 80 12.07 1.83 -1.55
C ALA A 80 12.62 3.01 -2.34
N ARG A 81 13.95 3.08 -2.47
CA ARG A 81 14.65 4.12 -3.18
C ARG A 81 14.60 3.88 -4.69
N GLY A 82 14.38 4.95 -5.45
CA GLY A 82 14.34 4.87 -6.91
C GLY A 82 15.73 4.96 -7.56
N ASP A 83 15.74 4.96 -8.88
CA ASP A 83 16.95 5.01 -9.72
C ASP A 83 16.96 6.23 -10.68
N GLY A 84 16.04 7.18 -10.48
CA GLY A 84 15.80 8.33 -11.35
C GLY A 84 14.75 8.06 -12.45
N GLY A 85 14.22 6.84 -12.54
CA GLY A 85 13.10 6.50 -13.41
C GLY A 85 11.73 6.88 -12.84
N VAL A 86 10.71 6.91 -13.70
CA VAL A 86 9.32 7.10 -13.27
C VAL A 86 8.83 5.81 -12.58
N PRO A 87 8.48 5.84 -11.28
CA PRO A 87 8.06 4.64 -10.59
C PRO A 87 6.63 4.23 -11.00
N CYS A 88 6.37 2.93 -11.06
CA CYS A 88 5.01 2.43 -11.27
C CYS A 88 4.27 2.37 -9.93
N VAL A 89 3.36 3.30 -9.70
CA VAL A 89 2.66 3.51 -8.43
C VAL A 89 1.15 3.51 -8.61
N LEU A 90 0.42 3.36 -7.51
CA LEU A 90 -0.99 3.75 -7.48
C LEU A 90 -1.09 5.27 -7.42
N ALA A 91 -0.98 5.92 -8.57
CA ALA A 91 -1.09 7.36 -8.69
C ALA A 91 -2.55 7.79 -8.50
N HIS A 92 -2.90 8.27 -7.30
CA HIS A 92 -4.23 8.80 -6.99
C HIS A 92 -4.14 10.12 -6.23
N ALA A 93 -4.60 11.19 -6.89
CA ALA A 93 -4.81 12.48 -6.24
C ALA A 93 -6.18 12.50 -5.55
N SER A 94 -6.20 12.69 -4.23
CA SER A 94 -7.47 12.84 -3.51
C SER A 94 -8.20 14.11 -3.95
N ALA A 95 -9.52 14.00 -4.09
CA ALA A 95 -10.39 15.17 -4.30
C ALA A 95 -10.59 15.99 -3.02
N LYS A 96 -10.11 15.50 -1.87
CA LYS A 96 -10.23 16.13 -0.54
C LYS A 96 -8.89 16.02 0.20
N PRO A 97 -7.81 16.65 -0.32
CA PRO A 97 -6.49 16.56 0.30
C PRO A 97 -6.48 17.11 1.74
N ASP A 98 -7.34 18.09 2.04
CA ASP A 98 -7.55 18.65 3.38
C ASP A 98 -8.07 17.63 4.43
N LYS A 99 -8.52 16.45 3.98
CA LYS A 99 -8.99 15.37 4.84
C LYS A 99 -7.96 14.28 5.06
N ILE A 100 -6.80 14.37 4.42
CA ILE A 100 -5.69 13.46 4.68
C ILE A 100 -5.06 13.88 6.02
N SER A 101 -4.80 12.91 6.89
CA SER A 101 -4.15 13.20 8.18
C SER A 101 -2.71 13.67 7.93
N PRO A 102 -2.23 14.72 8.63
CA PRO A 102 -0.82 15.11 8.59
C PRO A 102 0.14 13.95 8.90
N ASP A 103 -0.24 13.03 9.79
CA ASP A 103 0.60 11.86 10.12
C ASP A 103 0.73 10.86 8.95
N VAL A 104 -0.26 10.83 8.05
CA VAL A 104 -0.18 10.02 6.82
C VAL A 104 0.65 10.74 5.77
N GLU A 105 0.57 12.08 5.68
CA GLU A 105 1.44 12.88 4.81
C GLU A 105 2.91 12.77 5.23
N ALA A 106 3.19 12.70 6.53
CA ALA A 106 4.53 12.58 7.08
C ALA A 106 5.30 11.34 6.57
N PHE A 107 4.62 10.27 6.15
CA PHE A 107 5.29 9.11 5.54
C PHE A 107 6.00 9.44 4.22
N PHE A 108 5.61 10.53 3.55
CA PHE A 108 6.10 10.91 2.23
C PHE A 108 7.17 12.01 2.29
N GLU A 109 7.38 12.66 3.44
CA GLU A 109 8.34 13.77 3.59
C GLU A 109 9.79 13.40 3.27
N THR A 110 10.13 12.12 3.39
CA THR A 110 11.50 11.61 3.17
C THR A 110 11.71 10.96 1.80
N LEU A 111 10.68 10.98 0.94
CA LEU A 111 10.76 10.45 -0.42
C LEU A 111 11.38 11.50 -1.34
N ASP A 112 12.37 11.08 -2.13
CA ASP A 112 12.87 11.85 -3.25
C ASP A 112 12.05 11.56 -4.51
N ALA A 113 11.18 12.50 -4.88
CA ALA A 113 10.31 12.38 -6.05
C ALA A 113 11.08 12.39 -7.38
N GLU A 114 12.22 13.08 -7.47
CA GLU A 114 13.04 13.11 -8.68
C GLU A 114 13.77 11.77 -8.88
N ARG A 115 14.20 11.16 -7.77
CA ARG A 115 14.78 9.83 -7.77
C ARG A 115 13.74 8.73 -8.01
N GLY A 116 12.45 9.01 -7.79
CA GLY A 116 11.36 8.05 -7.93
C GLY A 116 11.19 7.14 -6.71
N ASP A 117 11.53 7.65 -5.51
CA ASP A 117 11.31 6.93 -4.26
C ASP A 117 9.83 6.64 -4.04
N VAL A 118 9.52 5.48 -3.46
CA VAL A 118 8.15 5.06 -3.19
C VAL A 118 8.00 4.49 -1.80
N LEU A 119 6.81 4.69 -1.24
CA LEU A 119 6.38 4.00 -0.04
C LEU A 119 5.77 2.64 -0.41
N ILE A 120 6.24 1.58 0.22
CA ILE A 120 5.67 0.23 0.12
C ILE A 120 4.57 0.12 1.17
N ALA A 121 3.32 0.19 0.74
CA ALA A 121 2.17 0.06 1.61
C ALA A 121 1.47 -1.28 1.40
N PHE A 122 0.91 -1.85 2.46
CA PHE A 122 0.02 -3.01 2.36
C PHE A 122 -0.99 -3.05 3.50
N GLY A 123 -2.01 -3.90 3.33
CA GLY A 123 -2.97 -4.23 4.37
C GLY A 123 -3.68 -5.55 4.03
N TRP A 124 -4.62 -5.95 4.87
CA TRP A 124 -5.34 -7.21 4.76
C TRP A 124 -6.80 -6.99 4.39
N ALA A 125 -7.22 -7.59 3.28
CA ALA A 125 -8.63 -7.78 3.01
C ALA A 125 -9.08 -9.07 3.72
N LYS A 126 -9.89 -8.91 4.76
CA LYS A 126 -10.37 -10.05 5.57
C LYS A 126 -11.37 -10.88 4.78
N ALA A 127 -11.32 -12.20 4.91
CA ALA A 127 -12.23 -13.11 4.20
C ALA A 127 -13.71 -12.74 4.45
N GLU A 128 -14.06 -12.39 5.70
CA GLU A 128 -15.42 -11.97 6.08
C GLU A 128 -15.91 -10.69 5.36
N ASP A 129 -15.00 -9.77 5.05
CA ASP A 129 -15.32 -8.54 4.32
C ASP A 129 -15.38 -8.80 2.81
N LEU A 130 -14.51 -9.67 2.32
CA LEU A 130 -14.48 -10.11 0.92
C LEU A 130 -15.76 -10.86 0.52
N LEU A 131 -16.28 -11.73 1.39
CA LEU A 131 -17.52 -12.47 1.15
C LEU A 131 -18.73 -11.56 0.89
N LYS A 132 -18.77 -10.38 1.50
CA LYS A 132 -19.83 -9.37 1.28
C LYS A 132 -19.83 -8.81 -0.16
N LEU A 133 -18.77 -9.04 -0.93
CA LEU A 133 -18.60 -8.55 -2.30
C LEU A 133 -18.84 -9.61 -3.37
N GLY A 134 -18.84 -10.90 -3.00
CA GLY A 134 -19.01 -12.05 -3.90
C GLY A 134 -20.46 -12.57 -3.98
N SER A 135 -21.40 -11.94 -3.28
CA SER A 135 -22.83 -12.26 -3.32
C SER A 135 -23.62 -11.36 -4.26
#